data_AF-A0A6L3IIB4-F1
#
_entry.id   AF-A0A6L3IIB4-F1
#
_cell.length_a   1.000
_cell.length_b   1.000
_cell.length_c   1.000
_cell.angle_alpha   90.00
_cell.angle_beta   90.00
_cell.angle_gamma   90.00
#
_symmetry.space_group_name_H-M   'P 1'
#
loop_
_entity.id
_entity.type
_entity.pdbx_description
1 polymer ?
#
loop_
_entity_poly.entity_id
_entity_poly.type
_entity_poly.pdbx_seq_one_letter_code
_entity_poly.pdbx_strand_id
1 'polypeptide(L)'
;DEETCDLPEFAHICNCEDSIKYWNWRARGFGGAPEDEFSSSCGEENLLALPQDKYVGENILIHEFAHLIHTVGIVGVEPDFNERLEALRQNAIRKGLWEKTYAVSNKEEYFAECVQSFFNCNRYAEPANGVHNWVNRRTKLKTYDPDMYRLLQEYFYEIEIPIHNVVHE
;
A
#
# COMPACT_ATOMS: atom_id res chain seq x y z
N ASP A 1 -8.84 12.41 20.24
CA ASP A 1 -8.41 11.10 19.72
C ASP A 1 -6.99 11.22 19.23
N GLU A 2 -6.24 10.12 19.27
CA GLU A 2 -4.83 10.04 18.86
C GLU A 2 -4.69 10.15 17.33
N GLU A 3 -3.81 11.03 16.86
CA GLU A 3 -3.47 11.25 15.46
C GLU A 3 -2.07 10.71 15.13
N THR A 4 -1.70 10.74 13.85
CA THR A 4 -0.41 10.19 13.38
C THR A 4 0.79 10.82 14.08
N CYS A 5 0.79 12.15 14.28
CA CYS A 5 1.88 12.85 14.96
C CYS A 5 1.91 12.67 16.48
N ASP A 6 0.94 11.99 17.09
CA ASP A 6 0.99 11.64 18.51
C ASP A 6 1.86 10.39 18.76
N LEU A 7 2.16 9.62 17.71
CA LEU A 7 3.04 8.46 17.78
C LEU A 7 4.52 8.90 17.84
N PRO A 8 5.31 8.37 18.80
CA PRO A 8 6.70 8.81 19.01
C PRO A 8 7.61 8.55 17.81
N GLU A 9 7.32 7.51 17.02
CA GLU A 9 8.06 7.14 15.81
C GLU A 9 8.07 8.29 14.78
N PHE A 10 6.98 9.06 14.68
CA PHE A 10 6.82 10.14 13.70
C PHE A 10 7.21 11.53 14.23
N ALA A 11 7.70 11.64 15.48
CA ALA A 11 8.05 12.93 16.08
C ALA A 11 9.09 13.72 15.27
N HIS A 12 9.93 13.03 14.49
CA HIS A 12 10.98 13.65 13.69
C HIS A 12 10.45 14.34 12.42
N ILE A 13 9.35 13.85 11.82
CA ILE A 13 8.64 14.51 10.71
C ILE A 13 7.53 15.46 11.19
N CYS A 14 7.05 15.27 12.42
CA CYS A 14 6.04 16.09 13.09
C CYS A 14 6.69 17.13 14.03
N ASN A 15 7.65 17.89 13.51
CA ASN A 15 8.56 18.72 14.32
C ASN A 15 8.17 20.21 14.44
N CYS A 16 7.11 20.64 13.76
CA CYS A 16 6.56 21.99 13.85
C CYS A 16 5.05 22.01 13.61
N GLU A 17 4.37 23.10 14.00
CA GLU A 17 2.90 23.21 13.91
C GLU A 17 2.36 22.96 12.48
N ASP A 18 3.04 23.46 11.46
CA ASP A 18 2.64 23.26 10.06
C ASP A 18 2.80 21.80 9.62
N SER A 19 3.92 21.15 10.01
CA SER A 19 4.14 19.73 9.71
C SER A 19 3.13 18.83 10.41
N ILE A 20 2.81 19.12 11.68
CA ILE A 20 1.83 18.35 12.46
C ILE A 20 0.47 18.42 11.80
N LYS A 21 0.01 19.64 11.47
CA LYS A 21 -1.26 19.84 10.75
C LYS A 21 -1.28 19.11 9.42
N TYR A 22 -0.20 19.19 8.65
CA TYR A 22 -0.10 18.54 7.36
C TYR A 22 -0.17 17.02 7.49
N TRP A 23 0.63 16.41 8.36
CA TRP A 23 0.72 14.96 8.48
C TRP A 23 -0.55 14.33 9.06
N ASN A 24 -1.12 14.93 10.12
CA ASN A 24 -2.39 14.48 10.69
C ASN A 24 -3.53 14.58 9.67
N TRP A 25 -3.54 15.62 8.84
CA TRP A 25 -4.51 15.72 7.73
C TRP A 25 -4.23 14.72 6.61
N ARG A 26 -2.96 14.54 6.23
CA ARG A 26 -2.53 13.79 5.03
C ARG A 26 -2.77 12.30 5.18
N ALA A 27 -2.42 11.69 6.31
CA ALA A 27 -2.40 10.25 6.44
C ALA A 27 -2.81 9.76 7.84
N ARG A 28 -3.43 8.57 7.87
CA ARG A 28 -3.79 7.79 9.07
C ARG A 28 -3.13 6.41 9.00
N GLY A 29 -1.83 6.42 8.71
CA GLY A 29 -0.97 5.26 8.52
C GLY A 29 0.27 5.61 7.71
N PHE A 30 1.37 4.94 7.99
CA PHE A 30 2.66 5.02 7.29
C PHE A 30 3.39 3.69 7.43
N GLY A 31 4.22 3.35 6.44
CA GLY A 31 5.00 2.13 6.41
C GLY A 31 6.38 2.36 5.82
N GLY A 32 7.40 2.21 6.65
CA GLY A 32 8.78 2.23 6.21
C GLY A 32 9.29 3.62 5.85
N ALA A 33 10.50 3.64 5.28
CA ALA A 33 11.14 4.88 4.89
C ALA A 33 10.37 5.56 3.73
N PRO A 34 10.34 6.90 3.66
CA PRO A 34 11.15 7.83 4.46
C PRO A 34 10.56 8.26 5.81
N GLU A 35 9.28 7.97 6.09
CA GLU A 35 8.60 8.48 7.28
C GLU A 35 9.05 7.82 8.58
N ASP A 36 9.42 6.55 8.56
CA ASP A 36 10.26 5.90 9.59
C ASP A 36 10.77 4.55 9.06
N GLU A 37 12.07 4.26 9.19
CA GLU A 37 12.69 3.10 8.53
C GLU A 37 12.11 1.74 8.96
N PHE A 38 11.65 1.60 10.22
CA PHE A 38 11.29 0.30 10.80
C PHE A 38 9.87 0.23 11.34
N SER A 39 9.07 1.28 11.13
CA SER A 39 7.73 1.38 11.69
C SER A 39 6.65 1.26 10.62
N SER A 40 5.59 0.53 10.99
CA SER A 40 4.34 0.51 10.25
C SER A 40 3.21 0.88 11.21
N SER A 41 2.35 1.79 10.79
CA SER A 41 1.21 2.26 11.56
C SER A 41 -0.03 2.27 10.68
N CYS A 42 -1.19 2.13 11.32
CA CYS A 42 -2.50 2.23 10.68
C CYS A 42 -3.52 2.71 11.71
N GLY A 43 -4.59 3.37 11.26
CA GLY A 43 -5.71 3.70 12.13
C GLY A 43 -6.46 2.45 12.61
N GLU A 44 -6.77 2.39 13.91
CA GLU A 44 -7.63 1.34 14.48
C GLU A 44 -8.99 1.29 13.77
N GLU A 45 -9.52 2.45 13.39
CA GLU A 45 -10.76 2.57 12.64
C GLU A 45 -10.72 1.85 11.29
N ASN A 46 -9.56 1.77 10.63
CA ASN A 46 -9.40 1.03 9.38
C ASN A 46 -9.29 -0.48 9.64
N LEU A 47 -8.55 -0.88 10.68
CA LEU A 47 -8.40 -2.30 11.04
C LEU A 47 -9.72 -2.94 11.46
N LEU A 48 -10.60 -2.17 12.12
CA LEU A 48 -11.90 -2.61 12.61
C LEU A 48 -13.07 -2.24 11.69
N ALA A 49 -12.82 -1.56 10.56
CA ALA A 49 -13.83 -1.03 9.64
C ALA A 49 -14.91 -0.16 10.32
N LEU A 50 -14.49 0.77 11.18
CA LEU A 50 -15.37 1.69 11.90
C LEU A 50 -15.83 2.84 11.00
N PRO A 51 -16.99 3.47 11.28
CA PRO A 51 -17.59 4.48 10.40
C PRO A 51 -16.74 5.72 10.11
N GLN A 52 -15.79 6.06 10.98
CA GLN A 52 -14.89 7.20 10.82
C GLN A 52 -13.63 6.91 9.99
N ASP A 53 -13.48 5.69 9.47
CA ASP A 53 -12.35 5.32 8.63
C ASP A 53 -12.22 6.24 7.41
N LYS A 54 -11.03 6.84 7.25
CA LYS A 54 -10.69 7.68 6.10
C LYS A 54 -10.50 6.85 4.82
N TYR A 55 -10.18 5.57 4.97
CA TYR A 55 -9.76 4.65 3.92
C TYR A 55 -10.81 3.57 3.63
N VAL A 56 -12.10 3.91 3.80
CA VAL A 56 -13.19 2.97 3.50
C VAL A 56 -13.04 2.39 2.09
N GLY A 57 -13.04 1.06 2.04
CA GLY A 57 -12.91 0.28 0.80
C GLY A 57 -11.54 -0.36 0.62
N GLU A 58 -10.55 -0.02 1.45
CA GLU A 58 -9.23 -0.66 1.48
C GLU A 58 -8.77 -0.96 2.91
N ASN A 59 -7.73 -1.78 3.04
CA ASN A 59 -7.05 -2.00 4.31
C ASN A 59 -5.63 -1.44 4.23
N ILE A 60 -5.37 -0.39 5.02
CA ILE A 60 -4.12 0.34 5.06
C ILE A 60 -3.04 -0.44 5.79
N LEU A 61 -3.37 -1.25 6.81
CA LEU A 61 -2.37 -2.11 7.43
C LEU A 61 -1.68 -3.00 6.40
N ILE A 62 -2.43 -3.60 5.47
CA ILE A 62 -1.84 -4.43 4.40
C ILE A 62 -0.89 -3.61 3.51
N HIS A 63 -1.25 -2.38 3.17
CA HIS A 63 -0.41 -1.48 2.38
C HIS A 63 0.89 -1.12 3.11
N GLU A 64 0.75 -0.54 4.30
CA GLU A 64 1.87 0.01 5.04
C GLU A 64 2.81 -1.10 5.55
N PHE A 65 2.27 -2.26 5.88
CA PHE A 65 3.10 -3.40 6.27
C PHE A 65 3.80 -4.04 5.06
N ALA A 66 3.22 -3.95 3.86
CA ALA A 66 3.87 -4.39 2.63
C ALA A 66 5.15 -3.59 2.36
N HIS A 67 5.19 -2.29 2.68
CA HIS A 67 6.41 -1.48 2.60
C HIS A 67 7.52 -2.04 3.47
N LEU A 68 7.24 -2.52 4.69
CA LEU A 68 8.25 -3.14 5.56
C LEU A 68 8.71 -4.49 5.03
N ILE A 69 7.78 -5.33 4.55
CA ILE A 69 8.12 -6.62 3.93
C ILE A 69 9.04 -6.37 2.73
N HIS A 70 8.76 -5.37 1.92
CA HIS A 70 9.60 -4.99 0.78
C HIS A 70 10.97 -4.45 1.23
N THR A 71 10.98 -3.34 1.94
CA THR A 71 12.19 -2.52 2.16
C THR A 71 13.12 -3.09 3.21
N VAL A 72 12.59 -3.77 4.24
CA VAL A 72 13.37 -4.39 5.32
C VAL A 72 13.50 -5.89 5.08
N GLY A 73 12.39 -6.57 4.82
CA GLY A 73 12.34 -8.03 4.69
C GLY A 73 13.08 -8.53 3.45
N ILE A 74 12.53 -8.26 2.27
CA ILE A 74 13.00 -8.79 0.99
C ILE A 74 14.33 -8.14 0.60
N VAL A 75 14.40 -6.81 0.57
CA VAL A 75 15.63 -6.10 0.17
C VAL A 75 16.80 -6.38 1.13
N GLY A 76 16.51 -6.68 2.40
CA GLY A 76 17.53 -7.08 3.38
C GLY A 76 18.21 -8.43 3.07
N VAL A 77 17.58 -9.28 2.25
CA VAL A 77 18.10 -10.61 1.87
C VAL A 77 18.38 -10.74 0.36
N GLU A 78 17.67 -9.99 -0.48
CA GLU A 78 17.75 -10.00 -1.94
C GLU A 78 18.08 -8.59 -2.46
N PRO A 79 19.37 -8.22 -2.56
CA PRO A 79 19.78 -6.85 -2.87
C PRO A 79 19.40 -6.40 -4.29
N ASP A 80 19.18 -7.33 -5.24
CA ASP A 80 18.77 -7.06 -6.61
C ASP A 80 17.23 -6.93 -6.77
N PHE A 81 16.46 -7.18 -5.71
CA PHE A 81 14.99 -7.14 -5.77
C PHE A 81 14.45 -5.80 -6.28
N ASN A 82 15.03 -4.69 -5.84
CA ASN A 82 14.60 -3.36 -6.28
C ASN A 82 14.81 -3.12 -7.78
N GLU A 83 15.86 -3.69 -8.37
CA GLU A 83 16.10 -3.60 -9.81
C GLU A 83 15.06 -4.41 -10.59
N ARG A 84 14.74 -5.62 -10.10
CA ARG A 84 13.69 -6.49 -10.66
C ARG A 84 12.31 -5.82 -10.58
N LEU A 85 11.96 -5.25 -9.43
CA LEU A 85 10.68 -4.59 -9.18
C LEU A 85 10.52 -3.33 -10.04
N GLU A 86 11.55 -2.49 -10.14
CA GLU A 86 11.51 -1.30 -11.00
C GLU A 86 11.39 -1.68 -12.47
N ALA A 87 12.11 -2.72 -12.93
CA ALA A 87 11.97 -3.22 -14.30
C ALA A 87 10.53 -3.71 -14.59
N LEU A 88 9.89 -4.39 -13.64
CA LEU A 88 8.49 -4.81 -13.72
C LEU A 88 7.54 -3.62 -13.79
N ARG A 89 7.71 -2.63 -12.91
CA ARG A 89 6.90 -1.40 -12.92
C ARG A 89 7.01 -0.66 -14.26
N GLN A 90 8.22 -0.48 -14.76
CA GLN A 90 8.45 0.15 -16.08
C GLN A 90 7.81 -0.64 -17.22
N ASN A 91 7.77 -1.97 -17.12
CA ASN A 91 7.09 -2.81 -18.09
C ASN A 91 5.56 -2.66 -18.03
N ALA A 92 4.99 -2.59 -16.82
CA ALA A 92 3.57 -2.32 -16.62
C ALA A 92 3.17 -0.95 -17.20
N ILE A 93 3.95 0.10 -16.94
CA ILE A 93 3.76 1.44 -17.52
C ILE A 93 3.79 1.39 -19.05
N ARG A 94 4.76 0.71 -19.66
CA ARG A 94 4.83 0.58 -21.14
C ARG A 94 3.64 -0.15 -21.75
N LYS A 95 2.99 -1.05 -20.99
CA LYS A 95 1.78 -1.77 -21.39
C LYS A 95 0.50 -0.95 -21.18
N GLY A 96 0.59 0.26 -20.62
CA GLY A 96 -0.58 1.07 -20.24
C GLY A 96 -1.32 0.54 -19.01
N LEU A 97 -0.66 -0.28 -18.20
CA LEU A 97 -1.22 -0.75 -16.94
C LEU A 97 -1.08 0.35 -15.88
N TRP A 98 -2.03 0.36 -14.93
CA TRP A 98 -2.04 1.26 -13.77
C TRP A 98 -2.08 2.76 -14.12
N GLU A 99 -2.49 3.09 -15.34
CA GLU A 99 -2.66 4.49 -15.76
C GLU A 99 -3.61 5.23 -14.80
N LYS A 100 -3.19 6.43 -14.38
CA LYS A 100 -3.94 7.29 -13.46
C LYS A 100 -4.23 6.62 -12.10
N THR A 101 -3.28 5.85 -11.61
CA THR A 101 -3.31 5.28 -10.25
C THR A 101 -2.06 5.67 -9.47
N TYR A 102 -2.14 5.54 -8.15
CA TYR A 102 -1.03 5.77 -7.24
C TYR A 102 0.05 4.69 -7.34
N ALA A 103 -0.34 3.47 -7.72
CA ALA A 103 0.55 2.31 -7.87
C ALA A 103 1.76 2.56 -8.78
N VAL A 104 1.69 3.43 -9.79
CA VAL A 104 2.84 3.71 -10.67
C VAL A 104 3.66 4.94 -10.28
N SER A 105 3.37 5.56 -9.14
CA SER A 105 4.11 6.74 -8.67
C SER A 105 5.59 6.43 -8.40
N ASN A 106 5.88 5.30 -7.76
CA ASN A 106 7.22 4.75 -7.56
C ASN A 106 7.13 3.20 -7.41
N LYS A 107 8.25 2.52 -7.11
CA LYS A 107 8.30 1.05 -7.02
C LYS A 107 7.77 0.52 -5.69
N GLU A 108 7.94 1.26 -4.61
CA GLU A 108 7.43 0.95 -3.28
C GLU A 108 5.89 0.90 -3.32
N GLU A 109 5.25 1.93 -3.87
CA GLU A 109 3.79 2.01 -4.02
C GLU A 109 3.26 0.98 -5.00
N TYR A 110 4.02 0.69 -6.06
CA TYR A 110 3.68 -0.38 -7.00
C TYR A 110 3.60 -1.74 -6.29
N PHE A 111 4.55 -2.01 -5.38
CA PHE A 111 4.53 -3.21 -4.58
C PHE A 111 3.36 -3.22 -3.60
N ALA A 112 3.20 -2.18 -2.77
CA ALA A 112 2.19 -2.13 -1.72
C ALA A 112 0.74 -2.19 -2.26
N GLU A 113 0.44 -1.42 -3.32
CA GLU A 113 -0.89 -1.43 -3.96
C GLU A 113 -1.22 -2.81 -4.58
N CYS A 114 -0.23 -3.44 -5.21
CA CYS A 114 -0.41 -4.79 -5.77
C CYS A 114 -0.54 -5.85 -4.68
N VAL A 115 0.13 -5.70 -3.52
CA VAL A 115 -0.05 -6.56 -2.36
C VAL A 115 -1.47 -6.42 -1.78
N GLN A 116 -2.00 -5.19 -1.66
CA GLN A 116 -3.39 -5.00 -1.27
C GLN A 116 -4.36 -5.71 -2.24
N SER A 117 -4.14 -5.58 -3.56
CA SER A 117 -4.95 -6.30 -4.53
C SER A 117 -4.78 -7.81 -4.40
N PHE A 118 -3.57 -8.31 -4.17
CA PHE A 118 -3.28 -9.72 -3.93
C PHE A 118 -3.99 -10.28 -2.70
N PHE A 119 -4.25 -9.47 -1.67
CA PHE A 119 -5.03 -9.86 -0.49
C PHE A 119 -6.48 -9.38 -0.52
N ASN A 120 -7.01 -9.04 -1.71
CA ASN A 120 -8.42 -8.68 -1.93
C ASN A 120 -8.89 -7.46 -1.13
N CYS A 121 -7.99 -6.53 -0.84
CA CYS A 121 -8.24 -5.41 0.06
C CYS A 121 -7.80 -4.05 -0.48
N ASN A 122 -7.62 -3.94 -1.80
CA ASN A 122 -7.45 -2.64 -2.45
C ASN A 122 -8.84 -2.03 -2.73
N ARG A 123 -8.90 -0.70 -2.86
CA ARG A 123 -10.13 0.04 -3.09
C ARG A 123 -10.53 0.02 -4.55
N TYR A 124 -11.81 -0.23 -4.81
CA TYR A 124 -12.36 -0.19 -6.16
C TYR A 124 -12.58 1.24 -6.64
N ALA A 125 -12.19 1.53 -7.89
CA ALA A 125 -12.64 2.71 -8.62
C ALA A 125 -12.78 2.42 -10.12
N GLU A 126 -13.92 2.77 -10.72
CA GLU A 126 -14.11 2.72 -12.16
C GLU A 126 -14.89 3.96 -12.63
N PRO A 127 -14.32 4.83 -13.48
CA PRO A 127 -12.95 4.78 -14.02
C PRO A 127 -11.87 5.03 -12.94
N ALA A 128 -10.59 4.89 -13.31
CA ALA A 128 -9.49 5.23 -12.42
C ALA A 128 -9.58 6.70 -11.94
N ASN A 129 -9.36 6.93 -10.64
CA ASN A 129 -9.66 8.21 -9.98
C ASN A 129 -8.41 9.03 -9.62
N GLY A 130 -7.24 8.67 -10.13
CA GLY A 130 -5.95 9.27 -9.78
C GLY A 130 -5.22 8.54 -8.65
N VAL A 131 -5.91 7.68 -7.91
CA VAL A 131 -5.33 6.84 -6.83
C VAL A 131 -5.58 5.37 -7.14
N HIS A 132 -6.83 5.00 -7.35
CA HIS A 132 -7.31 3.63 -7.48
C HIS A 132 -7.90 3.35 -8.86
N ASN A 133 -8.00 2.07 -9.22
CA ASN A 133 -8.72 1.58 -10.40
C ASN A 133 -9.59 0.35 -10.08
N TRP A 134 -10.06 -0.36 -11.10
CA TRP A 134 -10.96 -1.51 -10.94
C TRP A 134 -10.23 -2.79 -10.49
N VAL A 135 -8.90 -2.81 -10.47
CA VAL A 135 -8.04 -3.99 -10.23
C VAL A 135 -7.81 -4.19 -8.72
N ASN A 136 -8.91 -4.30 -7.98
CA ASN A 136 -8.90 -4.26 -6.53
C ASN A 136 -8.78 -5.64 -5.84
N ARG A 137 -8.71 -6.72 -6.62
CA ARG A 137 -8.73 -8.11 -6.14
C ARG A 137 -7.67 -8.98 -6.80
N ARG A 138 -7.30 -10.08 -6.15
CA ARG A 138 -6.25 -11.01 -6.60
C ARG A 138 -6.55 -11.56 -7.98
N THR A 139 -7.82 -11.93 -8.19
CA THR A 139 -8.30 -12.47 -9.46
C THR A 139 -8.17 -11.44 -10.60
N LYS A 140 -8.47 -10.17 -10.32
CA LYS A 140 -8.31 -9.06 -11.29
C LYS A 140 -6.84 -8.79 -11.56
N LEU A 141 -6.00 -8.73 -10.51
CA LEU A 141 -4.55 -8.56 -10.62
C LEU A 141 -3.91 -9.66 -11.48
N LYS A 142 -4.28 -10.92 -11.24
CA LYS A 142 -3.77 -12.09 -11.99
C LYS A 142 -3.98 -11.97 -13.51
N THR A 143 -5.10 -11.37 -13.94
CA THR A 143 -5.40 -11.17 -15.37
C THR A 143 -4.82 -9.86 -15.89
N TYR A 144 -4.87 -8.79 -15.10
CA TYR A 144 -4.46 -7.44 -15.50
C TYR A 144 -2.94 -7.26 -15.54
N ASP A 145 -2.25 -7.66 -14.47
CA ASP A 145 -0.80 -7.60 -14.33
C ASP A 145 -0.23 -8.96 -13.89
N PRO A 146 -0.20 -9.94 -14.82
CA PRO A 146 0.24 -11.30 -14.51
C PRO A 146 1.73 -11.38 -14.16
N ASP A 147 2.55 -10.42 -14.58
CA ASP A 147 3.98 -10.41 -14.27
C ASP A 147 4.19 -10.01 -12.80
N MET A 148 3.48 -8.97 -12.33
CA MET A 148 3.49 -8.58 -10.92
C MET A 148 2.87 -9.65 -10.02
N TYR A 149 1.74 -10.24 -10.43
CA TYR A 149 1.13 -11.36 -9.70
C TYR A 149 2.12 -12.52 -9.48
N ARG A 150 2.89 -12.89 -10.51
CA ARG A 150 3.92 -13.95 -10.39
C ARG A 150 5.03 -13.57 -9.42
N LEU A 151 5.49 -12.31 -9.41
CA LEU A 151 6.46 -11.84 -8.44
C LEU A 151 5.93 -12.00 -7.01
N LEU A 152 4.67 -11.59 -6.76
CA LEU A 152 4.07 -11.69 -5.43
C LEU A 152 3.93 -13.14 -4.94
N GLN A 153 3.70 -14.10 -5.85
CA GLN A 153 3.65 -15.52 -5.50
C GLN A 153 5.01 -16.09 -5.02
N GLU A 154 6.13 -15.40 -5.26
CA GLU A 154 7.43 -15.81 -4.71
C GLU A 154 7.50 -15.59 -3.19
N TYR A 155 6.74 -14.62 -2.65
CA TYR A 155 6.81 -14.20 -1.25
C TYR A 155 5.52 -14.44 -0.45
N PHE A 156 4.38 -14.53 -1.13
CA PHE A 156 3.08 -14.65 -0.50
C PHE A 156 2.31 -15.90 -0.96
N TYR A 157 1.60 -16.51 -0.01
CA TYR A 157 0.65 -17.56 -0.31
C TYR A 157 -0.72 -16.96 -0.66
N GLU A 158 -1.45 -17.62 -1.56
CA GLU A 158 -2.85 -17.27 -1.86
C GLU A 158 -3.77 -17.72 -0.73
N ILE A 159 -3.74 -16.97 0.36
CA ILE A 159 -4.60 -17.14 1.52
C ILE A 159 -5.54 -15.95 1.66
N GLU A 160 -6.68 -16.17 2.31
CA GLU A 160 -7.50 -15.07 2.78
C GLU A 160 -6.96 -14.60 4.13
N ILE A 161 -6.73 -13.29 4.25
CA ILE A 161 -6.40 -12.68 5.54
C ILE A 161 -7.73 -12.26 6.17
N PRO A 162 -8.01 -12.62 7.44
CA PRO A 162 -9.26 -12.27 8.11
C PRO A 162 -9.25 -10.79 8.53
N ILE A 163 -9.22 -9.88 7.55
CA ILE A 163 -9.32 -8.44 7.76
C ILE A 163 -10.78 -8.00 7.75
N HIS A 164 -11.09 -6.97 8.53
CA HIS A 164 -12.37 -6.29 8.44
C HIS A 164 -12.26 -5.19 7.38
N ASN A 165 -12.88 -5.40 6.22
CA ASN A 165 -12.96 -4.40 5.17
C ASN A 165 -14.32 -4.44 4.46
N VAL A 166 -14.77 -3.27 3.99
CA VAL A 166 -15.89 -3.21 3.05
C VAL A 166 -15.36 -3.61 1.68
N VAL A 167 -15.65 -4.85 1.27
CA VAL A 167 -15.20 -5.37 -0.02
C VAL A 167 -16.16 -4.90 -1.12
N HIS A 168 -15.65 -4.06 -2.02
CA HIS A 168 -16.38 -3.70 -3.23
C HIS A 168 -16.24 -4.81 -4.30
N GLU A 169 -17.35 -5.22 -4.90
CA GLU A 169 -17.40 -6.20 -6.02
C GLU A 169 -16.77 -5.64 -7.30
#